data_AF-A0A6N7GNU3-F1
#
_entry.id   AF-A0A6N7GNU3-F1
#
_cell.length_a   1.000
_cell.length_b   1.000
_cell.length_c   1.000
_cell.angle_alpha   90.00
_cell.angle_beta   90.00
_cell.angle_gamma   90.00
#
_symmetry.space_group_name_H-M   'P 1'
#
loop_
_entity.id
_entity.type
_entity.pdbx_description
1 polymer ?
#
loop_
_entity_poly.entity_id
_entity_poly.type
_entity_poly.pdbx_seq_one_letter_code
_entity_poly.pdbx_strand_id
1 'polypeptide(L)'
;MARKQTLQGPGTVEKLADWSLAVRADDIPDAILHQAKLLLLDTIGCGYAALDEQASRAVIATVAETGGAPQCTVIGSTDKTSAPGAVLLNCALVRILDLNDYVNTKAGQIGGHPSDNIPVALAAAELSGASGREVLAAVVVGYEVYGRLKEAMRGAADWDGIMVSGFAAPAMAARLMGLDRATLANAMALSGARSPTPLVVRHGAISAAKSVANALIAQNAMQATILAKHGMTGPLDLFENPHGLGALFPGLDESLTAPLASDCHLMGCHIKAYPCLATGQSIVHAGLDIHRQVGGDVGRLHHITVAIADTPSLRRQTDDPGRIGPTSREAADHSFNFLAAAAMVDGAFGLAQFDNERWNDTTVRGVMGRLEIVCDPALNARSPGSFPCAIRAKTTDGTDYVAEVLDPPGFSRRGLDAAAVTGKFHAITSSRLPPAERERIVASVMALDRAVSVADVTATLAAANTALRKLRPELNPALKCQYHEGTP
;
A
#
# COMPACT_ATOMS: atom_id res chain seq x y z
N MET A 1 29.73 5.16 -31.36
CA MET A 1 30.27 4.27 -30.32
C MET A 1 30.33 5.06 -29.01
N ALA A 2 29.34 4.91 -28.13
CA ALA A 2 29.44 5.46 -26.78
C ALA A 2 30.53 4.70 -26.03
N ARG A 3 31.51 5.40 -25.46
CA ARG A 3 32.55 4.79 -24.62
C ARG A 3 31.85 4.06 -23.47
N LYS A 4 32.17 2.77 -23.27
CA LYS A 4 31.84 2.05 -22.01
C LYS A 4 32.41 2.90 -20.88
N GLN A 5 31.55 3.58 -20.12
CA GLN A 5 31.93 4.13 -18.83
C GLN A 5 32.10 2.94 -17.90
N THR A 6 33.34 2.49 -17.74
CA THR A 6 33.67 1.50 -16.72
C THR A 6 33.52 2.20 -15.37
N LEU A 7 32.58 1.74 -14.54
CA LEU A 7 32.41 2.25 -13.18
C LEU A 7 33.71 2.08 -12.39
N GLN A 8 34.16 3.15 -11.74
CA GLN A 8 35.28 3.08 -10.79
C GLN A 8 34.73 2.70 -9.42
N GLY A 9 34.45 1.41 -9.19
CA GLY A 9 33.91 0.88 -7.94
C GLY A 9 32.48 0.33 -8.05
N PRO A 10 31.91 -0.16 -6.93
CA PRO A 10 30.57 -0.76 -6.93
C PRO A 10 29.49 0.27 -7.29
N GLY A 11 28.57 -0.12 -8.16
CA GLY A 11 27.41 0.69 -8.54
C GLY A 11 26.38 0.82 -7.41
N THR A 12 25.41 1.70 -7.59
CA THR A 12 24.31 1.95 -6.65
C THR A 12 23.56 0.68 -6.27
N VAL A 13 23.30 -0.21 -7.24
CA VAL A 13 22.61 -1.48 -6.99
C VAL A 13 23.43 -2.39 -6.07
N GLU A 14 24.74 -2.49 -6.29
CA GLU A 14 25.63 -3.30 -5.45
C GLU A 14 25.72 -2.73 -4.05
N LYS A 15 25.85 -1.40 -3.90
CA LYS A 15 25.83 -0.71 -2.61
C LYS A 15 24.55 -0.98 -1.81
N LEU A 16 23.38 -0.99 -2.47
CA LEU A 16 22.11 -1.34 -1.84
C LEU A 16 22.06 -2.81 -1.41
N ALA A 17 22.57 -3.72 -2.23
CA ALA A 17 22.64 -5.13 -1.90
C ALA A 17 23.54 -5.37 -0.68
N ASP A 18 24.70 -4.72 -0.64
CA ASP A 18 25.64 -4.75 0.47
C ASP A 18 24.97 -4.32 1.78
N TRP A 19 24.32 -3.14 1.74
CA TRP A 19 23.66 -2.57 2.90
C TRP A 19 22.53 -3.47 3.40
N SER A 20 21.70 -4.00 2.48
CA SER A 20 20.55 -4.85 2.80
C SER A 20 20.94 -6.14 3.53
N LEU A 21 22.09 -6.72 3.19
CA LEU A 21 22.62 -7.93 3.85
C LEU A 21 23.46 -7.62 5.10
N ALA A 22 23.99 -6.40 5.23
CA ALA A 22 24.80 -6.00 6.37
C ALA A 22 23.98 -5.75 7.65
N VAL A 23 22.71 -5.36 7.52
CA VAL A 23 21.81 -5.18 8.69
C VAL A 23 21.62 -6.54 9.38
N ARG A 24 22.00 -6.66 10.65
CA ARG A 24 21.79 -7.91 11.43
C ARG A 24 20.50 -7.80 12.23
N ALA A 25 19.69 -8.86 12.25
CA ALA A 25 18.43 -8.85 12.99
C ALA A 25 18.62 -8.62 14.50
N ASP A 26 19.75 -9.08 15.06
CA ASP A 26 20.11 -8.88 16.46
C ASP A 26 20.47 -7.44 16.82
N ASP A 27 20.88 -6.64 15.83
CA ASP A 27 21.28 -5.24 16.04
C ASP A 27 20.09 -4.28 15.93
N ILE A 28 18.90 -4.78 15.52
CA ILE A 28 17.69 -3.95 15.37
C ILE A 28 17.06 -3.73 16.76
N PRO A 29 16.88 -2.47 17.21
CA PRO A 29 16.21 -2.17 18.46
C PRO A 29 14.79 -2.75 18.54
N ASP A 30 14.40 -3.22 19.73
CA ASP A 30 13.09 -3.84 19.97
C ASP A 30 11.91 -2.93 19.62
N ALA A 31 12.06 -1.60 19.75
CA ALA A 31 11.03 -0.63 19.37
C ALA A 31 10.75 -0.67 17.85
N ILE A 32 11.78 -0.85 17.02
CA ILE A 32 11.66 -0.97 15.56
C ILE A 32 11.02 -2.32 15.20
N LEU A 33 11.43 -3.40 15.88
CA LEU A 33 10.81 -4.72 15.69
C LEU A 33 9.34 -4.71 16.11
N HIS A 34 9.00 -4.01 17.19
CA HIS A 34 7.61 -3.85 17.63
C HIS A 34 6.77 -3.11 16.58
N GLN A 35 7.28 -2.00 16.05
CA GLN A 35 6.64 -1.26 14.96
C GLN A 35 6.43 -2.15 13.71
N ALA A 36 7.42 -2.97 13.35
CA ALA A 36 7.29 -3.91 12.23
C ALA A 36 6.21 -4.97 12.46
N LYS A 37 6.03 -5.46 13.70
CA LYS A 37 4.92 -6.37 14.06
C LYS A 37 3.55 -5.72 13.89
N LEU A 38 3.41 -4.45 14.27
CA LEU A 38 2.17 -3.70 14.09
C LEU A 38 1.83 -3.49 12.61
N LEU A 39 2.81 -3.13 11.78
CA LEU A 39 2.63 -3.01 10.33
C LEU A 39 2.28 -4.35 9.68
N LEU A 40 2.91 -5.45 10.13
CA LEU A 40 2.56 -6.79 9.68
C LEU A 40 1.11 -7.16 10.04
N LEU A 41 0.66 -6.86 11.26
CA LEU A 41 -0.72 -7.12 11.70
C LEU A 41 -1.73 -6.34 10.86
N ASP A 42 -1.47 -5.04 10.62
CA ASP A 42 -2.30 -4.19 9.77
C ASP A 42 -2.40 -4.72 8.33
N THR A 43 -1.25 -5.12 7.77
CA THR A 43 -1.14 -5.70 6.43
C THR A 43 -1.98 -6.96 6.28
N ILE A 44 -1.87 -7.88 7.25
CA ILE A 44 -2.65 -9.12 7.26
C ILE A 44 -4.15 -8.79 7.34
N GLY A 45 -4.54 -7.87 8.21
CA GLY A 45 -5.93 -7.43 8.34
C GLY A 45 -6.49 -6.86 7.04
N CYS A 46 -5.73 -6.01 6.35
CA CYS A 46 -6.11 -5.45 5.05
C CYS A 46 -6.28 -6.56 4.00
N GLY A 47 -5.36 -7.54 3.97
CA GLY A 47 -5.44 -8.67 3.06
C GLY A 47 -6.72 -9.50 3.25
N TYR A 48 -7.09 -9.79 4.50
CA TYR A 48 -8.35 -10.46 4.82
C TYR A 48 -9.57 -9.64 4.43
N ALA A 49 -9.58 -8.34 4.74
CA ALA A 49 -10.72 -7.47 4.45
C ALA A 49 -11.04 -7.42 2.94
N ALA A 50 -10.03 -7.49 2.08
CA ALA A 50 -10.17 -7.33 0.63
C ALA A 50 -10.69 -8.56 -0.13
N LEU A 51 -10.84 -9.74 0.49
CA LEU A 51 -11.03 -11.01 -0.23
C LEU A 51 -12.22 -11.05 -1.22
N ASP A 52 -13.33 -10.39 -0.90
CA ASP A 52 -14.54 -10.43 -1.74
C ASP A 52 -14.61 -9.35 -2.83
N GLU A 53 -13.65 -8.42 -2.83
CA GLU A 53 -13.60 -7.31 -3.78
C GLU A 53 -13.48 -7.83 -5.22
N GLN A 54 -14.10 -7.11 -6.16
CA GLN A 54 -14.10 -7.50 -7.57
C GLN A 54 -12.67 -7.64 -8.13
N ALA A 55 -11.78 -6.72 -7.76
CA ALA A 55 -10.37 -6.78 -8.14
C ALA A 55 -9.67 -8.03 -7.57
N SER A 56 -10.01 -8.44 -6.35
CA SER A 56 -9.46 -9.67 -5.72
C SER A 56 -9.83 -10.90 -6.53
N ARG A 57 -11.09 -11.01 -6.97
CA ARG A 57 -11.57 -12.14 -7.78
C ARG A 57 -10.81 -12.27 -9.10
N ALA A 58 -10.49 -11.16 -9.76
CA ALA A 58 -9.71 -11.16 -10.99
C ALA A 58 -8.29 -11.70 -10.75
N VAL A 59 -7.61 -11.26 -9.68
CA VAL A 59 -6.27 -11.75 -9.34
C VAL A 59 -6.29 -13.23 -8.94
N ILE A 60 -7.30 -13.64 -8.15
CA ILE A 60 -7.50 -15.04 -7.77
C ILE A 60 -7.66 -15.93 -9.00
N ALA A 61 -8.50 -15.52 -9.97
CA ALA A 61 -8.68 -16.24 -11.21
C ALA A 61 -7.37 -16.37 -12.00
N THR A 62 -6.61 -15.28 -12.13
CA THR A 62 -5.30 -15.27 -12.81
C THR A 62 -4.30 -16.23 -12.15
N VAL A 63 -4.18 -16.22 -10.81
CA VAL A 63 -3.28 -17.11 -10.09
C VAL A 63 -3.72 -18.57 -10.21
N ALA A 64 -5.03 -18.81 -10.19
CA ALA A 64 -5.61 -20.13 -10.42
C ALA A 64 -5.36 -20.67 -11.84
N GLU A 65 -5.34 -19.79 -12.84
CA GLU A 65 -5.12 -20.14 -14.25
C GLU A 65 -3.64 -20.37 -14.56
N THR A 66 -2.77 -19.49 -14.08
CA THR A 66 -1.32 -19.59 -14.28
C THR A 66 -0.69 -20.74 -13.49
N GLY A 67 -1.25 -21.08 -12.32
CA GLY A 67 -0.88 -22.27 -11.55
C GLY A 67 0.57 -22.26 -11.02
N GLY A 68 1.10 -23.47 -10.81
CA GLY A 68 2.45 -23.72 -10.29
C GLY A 68 2.46 -24.59 -9.03
N ALA A 69 3.66 -24.86 -8.50
CA ALA A 69 3.83 -25.71 -7.33
C ALA A 69 3.26 -25.06 -6.05
N PRO A 70 2.63 -25.82 -5.14
CA PRO A 70 2.02 -25.28 -3.91
C PRO A 70 3.08 -24.94 -2.86
N GLN A 71 3.75 -23.81 -3.01
CA GLN A 71 4.91 -23.41 -2.21
C GLN A 71 4.54 -22.47 -1.06
N CYS A 72 3.72 -21.46 -1.34
CA CYS A 72 3.45 -20.36 -0.43
C CYS A 72 1.95 -20.19 -0.17
N THR A 73 1.64 -19.77 1.06
CA THR A 73 0.28 -19.57 1.57
C THR A 73 -0.38 -18.33 0.96
N VAL A 74 -1.67 -18.43 0.68
CA VAL A 74 -2.52 -17.29 0.30
C VAL A 74 -3.32 -16.82 1.52
N ILE A 75 -3.35 -15.52 1.75
CA ILE A 75 -4.13 -14.91 2.84
C ILE A 75 -5.61 -15.30 2.67
N GLY A 76 -6.19 -15.87 3.72
CA GLY A 76 -7.59 -16.28 3.75
C GLY A 76 -7.94 -17.53 2.95
N SER A 77 -6.93 -18.25 2.46
CA SER A 77 -7.15 -19.53 1.78
C SER A 77 -6.36 -20.68 2.38
N THR A 78 -6.99 -21.85 2.39
CA THR A 78 -6.34 -23.13 2.73
C THR A 78 -5.39 -23.62 1.64
N ASP A 79 -5.47 -23.04 0.44
CA ASP A 79 -4.66 -23.44 -0.70
C ASP A 79 -3.30 -22.70 -0.70
N LYS A 80 -2.28 -23.40 -1.18
CA LYS A 80 -0.98 -22.81 -1.53
C LYS A 80 -0.84 -22.70 -3.04
N THR A 81 0.02 -21.79 -3.49
CA THR A 81 0.37 -21.61 -4.90
C THR A 81 1.87 -21.36 -5.05
N SER A 82 2.34 -21.13 -6.29
CA SER A 82 3.74 -20.79 -6.55
C SER A 82 4.14 -19.51 -5.83
N ALA A 83 5.42 -19.35 -5.48
CA ALA A 83 5.87 -18.14 -4.79
C ALA A 83 5.51 -16.83 -5.53
N PRO A 84 5.70 -16.71 -6.86
CA PRO A 84 5.23 -15.54 -7.60
C PRO A 84 3.70 -15.37 -7.60
N GLY A 85 2.94 -16.47 -7.61
CA GLY A 85 1.48 -16.43 -7.54
C GLY A 85 0.98 -15.94 -6.19
N ALA A 86 1.58 -16.42 -5.09
CA ALA A 86 1.23 -16.01 -3.73
C ALA A 86 1.59 -14.54 -3.49
N VAL A 87 2.75 -14.10 -4.00
CA VAL A 87 3.16 -12.69 -3.95
C VAL A 87 2.18 -11.81 -4.72
N LEU A 88 1.83 -12.15 -5.97
CA LEU A 88 0.87 -11.37 -6.75
C LEU A 88 -0.46 -11.23 -6.00
N LEU A 89 -1.00 -12.34 -5.50
CA LEU A 89 -2.31 -12.34 -4.86
C LEU A 89 -2.28 -11.60 -3.52
N ASN A 90 -1.37 -11.95 -2.61
CA ASN A 90 -1.33 -11.36 -1.28
C ASN A 90 -0.99 -9.86 -1.34
N CYS A 91 -0.06 -9.43 -2.20
CA CYS A 91 0.24 -8.01 -2.38
C CYS A 91 -0.95 -7.23 -2.95
N ALA A 92 -1.72 -7.82 -3.88
CA ALA A 92 -2.92 -7.19 -4.39
C ALA A 92 -3.98 -7.04 -3.29
N LEU A 93 -4.23 -8.11 -2.51
CA LEU A 93 -5.20 -8.09 -1.40
C LEU A 93 -4.90 -6.98 -0.40
N VAL A 94 -3.64 -6.80 -0.03
CA VAL A 94 -3.20 -5.71 0.88
C VAL A 94 -3.56 -4.33 0.34
N ARG A 95 -3.42 -4.13 -0.99
CA ARG A 95 -3.53 -2.80 -1.61
C ARG A 95 -4.95 -2.41 -2.03
N ILE A 96 -5.78 -3.37 -2.41
CA ILE A 96 -7.07 -3.16 -3.09
C ILE A 96 -7.97 -2.15 -2.36
N LEU A 97 -8.04 -2.24 -1.03
CA LEU A 97 -8.90 -1.38 -0.21
C LEU A 97 -8.33 0.01 0.08
N ASP A 98 -7.09 0.26 -0.31
CA ASP A 98 -6.36 1.48 0.03
C ASP A 98 -6.33 1.82 1.53
N LEU A 99 -6.35 0.78 2.35
CA LEU A 99 -6.49 0.87 3.80
C LEU A 99 -5.19 0.60 4.55
N ASN A 100 -4.15 0.16 3.83
CA ASN A 100 -2.86 -0.16 4.41
C ASN A 100 -2.04 1.10 4.76
N ASP A 101 -0.82 0.88 5.25
CA ASP A 101 0.06 1.94 5.75
C ASP A 101 0.31 3.06 4.74
N TYR A 102 0.87 4.16 5.23
CA TYR A 102 1.40 5.22 4.37
C TYR A 102 2.61 5.86 5.03
N VAL A 103 3.68 6.01 4.25
CA VAL A 103 4.92 6.69 4.65
C VAL A 103 5.00 8.03 3.96
N ASN A 104 5.12 9.09 4.75
CA ASN A 104 5.59 10.38 4.26
C ASN A 104 7.11 10.34 4.11
N THR A 105 7.62 10.73 2.95
CA THR A 105 9.04 10.99 2.75
C THR A 105 9.31 12.50 2.78
N LYS A 106 10.52 12.95 2.40
CA LYS A 106 10.92 14.37 2.37
C LYS A 106 9.81 15.31 1.86
N ALA A 107 9.80 16.52 2.45
CA ALA A 107 8.83 17.55 2.11
C ALA A 107 8.79 17.84 0.59
N GLY A 108 7.60 17.76 -0.01
CA GLY A 108 7.37 17.96 -1.44
C GLY A 108 7.30 16.68 -2.28
N GLN A 109 7.62 15.50 -1.72
CA GLN A 109 7.46 14.22 -2.41
C GLN A 109 6.13 13.54 -2.07
N ILE A 110 5.61 12.80 -3.05
CA ILE A 110 4.49 11.88 -2.83
C ILE A 110 5.07 10.66 -2.11
N GLY A 111 4.54 10.39 -0.92
CA GLY A 111 4.87 9.22 -0.11
C GLY A 111 4.45 7.91 -0.77
N GLY A 112 4.24 6.86 0.03
CA GLY A 112 3.73 5.61 -0.51
C GLY A 112 3.51 4.51 0.51
N HIS A 113 3.49 3.27 0.04
CA HIS A 113 2.94 2.12 0.77
C HIS A 113 3.95 0.97 0.83
N PRO A 114 4.99 1.03 1.67
CA PRO A 114 5.98 -0.05 1.72
C PRO A 114 5.37 -1.38 2.21
N SER A 115 4.25 -1.34 2.95
CA SER A 115 3.52 -2.55 3.36
C SER A 115 3.02 -3.40 2.19
N ASP A 116 2.86 -2.81 1.00
CA ASP A 116 2.52 -3.54 -0.22
C ASP A 116 3.52 -4.69 -0.51
N ASN A 117 4.74 -4.61 0.03
CA ASN A 117 5.81 -5.59 -0.16
C ASN A 117 5.97 -6.58 1.00
N ILE A 118 5.29 -6.40 2.15
CA ILE A 118 5.36 -7.35 3.28
C ILE A 118 5.01 -8.79 2.87
N PRO A 119 4.02 -9.05 1.98
CA PRO A 119 3.76 -10.42 1.53
C PRO A 119 4.92 -11.09 0.78
N VAL A 120 5.85 -10.30 0.19
CA VAL A 120 7.09 -10.83 -0.39
C VAL A 120 7.97 -11.44 0.70
N ALA A 121 8.11 -10.76 1.83
CA ALA A 121 8.84 -11.28 2.98
C ALA A 121 8.20 -12.56 3.52
N LEU A 122 6.86 -12.58 3.67
CA LEU A 122 6.16 -13.79 4.14
C LEU A 122 6.37 -14.98 3.19
N ALA A 123 6.23 -14.78 1.88
CA ALA A 123 6.44 -15.84 0.90
C ALA A 123 7.89 -16.34 0.89
N ALA A 124 8.88 -15.44 0.92
CA ALA A 124 10.29 -15.80 0.96
C ALA A 124 10.67 -16.55 2.24
N ALA A 125 10.13 -16.13 3.38
CA ALA A 125 10.34 -16.79 4.67
C ALA A 125 9.71 -18.18 4.72
N GLU A 126 8.55 -18.37 4.11
CA GLU A 126 7.91 -19.69 4.02
C GLU A 126 8.73 -20.66 3.15
N LEU A 127 9.35 -20.17 2.06
CA LEU A 127 10.25 -20.97 1.22
C LEU A 127 11.51 -21.43 1.96
N SER A 128 12.07 -20.59 2.83
CA SER A 128 13.33 -20.86 3.52
C SER A 128 13.17 -21.38 4.94
N GLY A 129 11.96 -21.33 5.50
CA GLY A 129 11.71 -21.62 6.91
C GLY A 129 12.30 -20.59 7.87
N ALA A 130 12.46 -19.33 7.45
CA ALA A 130 13.13 -18.29 8.23
C ALA A 130 12.45 -18.04 9.59
N SER A 131 13.26 -17.65 10.58
CA SER A 131 12.78 -17.26 11.91
C SER A 131 12.00 -15.96 11.83
N GLY A 132 11.10 -15.73 12.79
CA GLY A 132 10.30 -14.52 12.80
C GLY A 132 11.13 -13.25 13.01
N ARG A 133 12.27 -13.33 13.71
CA ARG A 133 13.20 -12.21 13.86
C ARG A 133 13.83 -11.81 12.51
N GLU A 134 14.20 -12.78 11.67
CA GLU A 134 14.69 -12.48 10.32
C GLU A 134 13.58 -11.92 9.41
N VAL A 135 12.34 -12.37 9.56
CA VAL A 135 11.18 -11.77 8.86
C VAL A 135 11.04 -10.30 9.21
N LEU A 136 11.05 -9.95 10.50
CA LEU A 136 10.95 -8.56 10.94
C LEU A 136 12.13 -7.72 10.45
N ALA A 137 13.35 -8.27 10.48
CA ALA A 137 14.53 -7.59 9.94
C ALA A 137 14.42 -7.33 8.43
N ALA A 138 13.91 -8.31 7.66
CA ALA A 138 13.66 -8.14 6.24
C ALA A 138 12.61 -7.04 5.96
N VAL A 139 11.53 -6.98 6.76
CA VAL A 139 10.54 -5.90 6.66
C VAL A 139 11.21 -4.54 6.90
N VAL A 140 12.01 -4.39 7.96
CA VAL A 140 12.74 -3.14 8.24
C VAL A 140 13.65 -2.75 7.07
N VAL A 141 14.45 -3.68 6.56
CA VAL A 141 15.35 -3.45 5.41
C VAL A 141 14.56 -2.99 4.18
N GLY A 142 13.44 -3.64 3.86
CA GLY A 142 12.66 -3.26 2.69
C GLY A 142 11.97 -1.90 2.84
N TYR A 143 11.54 -1.52 4.05
CA TYR A 143 11.04 -0.17 4.32
C TYR A 143 12.13 0.90 4.14
N GLU A 144 13.36 0.62 4.58
CA GLU A 144 14.50 1.53 4.40
C GLU A 144 14.89 1.67 2.92
N VAL A 145 15.00 0.56 2.18
CA VAL A 145 15.31 0.61 0.74
C VAL A 145 14.22 1.39 0.00
N TYR A 146 12.94 1.14 0.32
CA TYR A 146 11.82 1.88 -0.25
C TYR A 146 11.94 3.37 0.05
N GLY A 147 12.12 3.74 1.32
CA GLY A 147 12.18 5.13 1.78
C GLY A 147 13.33 5.91 1.17
N ARG A 148 14.56 5.38 1.24
CA ARG A 148 15.76 6.04 0.71
C ARG A 148 15.70 6.25 -0.80
N LEU A 149 15.25 5.23 -1.54
CA LEU A 149 15.04 5.38 -2.98
C LEU A 149 13.91 6.35 -3.29
N LYS A 150 12.88 6.40 -2.46
CA LYS A 150 11.83 7.39 -2.61
C LYS A 150 12.34 8.81 -2.43
N GLU A 151 13.16 9.04 -1.42
CA GLU A 151 13.81 10.31 -1.16
C GLU A 151 14.75 10.73 -2.28
N ALA A 152 15.45 9.79 -2.91
CA ALA A 152 16.33 10.04 -4.04
C ALA A 152 15.57 10.34 -5.35
N MET A 153 14.29 9.93 -5.45
CA MET A 153 13.48 10.07 -6.66
C MET A 153 13.06 11.53 -6.91
N ARG A 154 13.03 11.94 -8.17
CA ARG A 154 12.53 13.24 -8.60
C ARG A 154 11.06 13.41 -8.21
N GLY A 155 10.73 14.49 -7.50
CA GLY A 155 9.34 14.88 -7.21
C GLY A 155 8.61 15.33 -8.49
N ALA A 156 7.31 15.04 -8.58
CA ALA A 156 6.46 15.35 -9.74
C ALA A 156 6.98 14.76 -11.09
N ALA A 157 7.49 13.53 -11.07
CA ALA A 157 7.91 12.81 -12.28
C ALA A 157 6.70 12.20 -13.03
N ASP A 158 6.82 11.99 -14.33
CA ASP A 158 5.86 11.22 -15.17
C ASP A 158 5.73 9.74 -14.77
N TRP A 159 6.48 9.33 -13.75
CA TRP A 159 6.54 7.98 -13.26
C TRP A 159 6.01 7.87 -11.85
N ASP A 160 5.25 6.79 -11.62
CA ASP A 160 4.75 6.43 -10.33
C ASP A 160 5.88 6.00 -9.39
N GLY A 161 5.75 6.44 -8.15
CA GLY A 161 6.67 6.16 -7.09
C GLY A 161 6.87 4.71 -6.71
N ILE A 162 5.87 3.90 -7.00
CA ILE A 162 5.78 2.47 -6.67
C ILE A 162 6.92 1.65 -7.29
N MET A 163 7.60 2.18 -8.31
CA MET A 163 8.75 1.52 -8.94
C MET A 163 9.86 1.16 -7.96
N VAL A 164 10.01 1.88 -6.84
CA VAL A 164 11.06 1.58 -5.85
C VAL A 164 10.84 0.24 -5.16
N SER A 165 9.61 -0.29 -5.17
CA SER A 165 9.30 -1.66 -4.75
C SER A 165 10.09 -2.69 -5.56
N GLY A 166 10.49 -2.35 -6.79
CA GLY A 166 11.39 -3.15 -7.63
C GLY A 166 12.74 -3.44 -7.00
N PHE A 167 13.16 -2.65 -6.01
CA PHE A 167 14.42 -2.82 -5.27
C PHE A 167 14.17 -3.29 -3.83
N ALA A 168 13.11 -2.79 -3.19
CA ALA A 168 12.75 -3.20 -1.83
C ALA A 168 12.30 -4.66 -1.75
N ALA A 169 11.50 -5.15 -2.71
CA ALA A 169 11.00 -6.53 -2.69
C ALA A 169 12.12 -7.57 -2.86
N PRO A 170 13.08 -7.44 -3.81
CA PRO A 170 14.24 -8.34 -3.87
C PRO A 170 15.11 -8.28 -2.61
N ALA A 171 15.25 -7.11 -1.98
CA ALA A 171 15.98 -6.97 -0.71
C ALA A 171 15.38 -7.86 0.38
N MET A 172 14.04 -7.84 0.52
CA MET A 172 13.33 -8.70 1.46
C MET A 172 13.49 -10.19 1.10
N ALA A 173 13.24 -10.54 -0.17
CA ALA A 173 13.23 -11.93 -0.62
C ALA A 173 14.60 -12.59 -0.54
N ALA A 174 15.63 -11.96 -1.11
CA ALA A 174 16.98 -12.52 -1.18
C ALA A 174 17.59 -12.70 0.21
N ARG A 175 17.34 -11.74 1.12
CA ARG A 175 17.77 -11.83 2.52
C ARG A 175 17.20 -13.09 3.18
N LEU A 176 15.88 -13.27 3.09
CA LEU A 176 15.19 -14.41 3.72
C LEU A 176 15.52 -15.74 3.06
N MET A 177 15.83 -15.74 1.77
CA MET A 177 16.26 -16.92 1.01
C MET A 177 17.76 -17.24 1.19
N GLY A 178 18.51 -16.43 1.98
CA GLY A 178 19.93 -16.64 2.24
C GLY A 178 20.82 -16.47 1.02
N LEU A 179 20.45 -15.59 0.09
CA LEU A 179 21.21 -15.34 -1.13
C LEU A 179 22.40 -14.41 -0.85
N ASP A 180 23.48 -14.61 -1.60
CA ASP A 180 24.67 -13.78 -1.47
C ASP A 180 24.49 -12.39 -2.11
N ARG A 181 25.46 -11.52 -1.84
CA ARG A 181 25.53 -10.13 -2.31
C ARG A 181 25.40 -10.01 -3.83
N ALA A 182 26.14 -10.83 -4.58
CA ALA A 182 26.13 -10.78 -6.04
C ALA A 182 24.76 -11.18 -6.60
N THR A 183 24.15 -12.21 -6.01
CA THR A 183 22.81 -12.68 -6.37
C THR A 183 21.75 -11.62 -6.07
N LEU A 184 21.80 -10.98 -4.90
CA LEU A 184 20.87 -9.90 -4.56
C LEU A 184 21.02 -8.69 -5.48
N ALA A 185 22.25 -8.27 -5.80
CA ALA A 185 22.49 -7.16 -6.71
C ALA A 185 21.90 -7.43 -8.10
N ASN A 186 22.08 -8.65 -8.63
CA ASN A 186 21.47 -9.05 -9.89
C ASN A 186 19.93 -9.12 -9.81
N ALA A 187 19.36 -9.61 -8.70
CA ALA A 187 17.92 -9.62 -8.48
C ALA A 187 17.32 -8.20 -8.48
N MET A 188 17.97 -7.27 -7.77
CA MET A 188 17.59 -5.85 -7.74
C MET A 188 17.70 -5.22 -9.13
N ALA A 189 18.78 -5.49 -9.88
CA ALA A 189 18.96 -4.96 -11.23
C ALA A 189 17.89 -5.49 -12.22
N LEU A 190 17.63 -6.80 -12.21
CA LEU A 190 16.61 -7.45 -13.03
C LEU A 190 15.20 -6.90 -12.74
N SER A 191 14.86 -6.80 -11.47
CA SER A 191 13.55 -6.31 -11.02
C SER A 191 13.38 -4.82 -11.27
N GLY A 192 14.36 -4.02 -10.86
CA GLY A 192 14.39 -2.57 -11.01
C GLY A 192 14.27 -2.11 -12.46
N ALA A 193 14.92 -2.80 -13.40
CA ALA A 193 14.83 -2.49 -14.83
C ALA A 193 13.42 -2.69 -15.43
N ARG A 194 12.51 -3.39 -14.74
CA ARG A 194 11.13 -3.68 -15.19
C ARG A 194 10.07 -2.99 -14.34
N SER A 195 10.48 -2.23 -13.33
CA SER A 195 9.59 -1.57 -12.37
C SER A 195 9.10 -0.15 -12.74
N PRO A 196 9.69 0.60 -13.70
CA PRO A 196 9.15 1.90 -14.08
C PRO A 196 7.69 1.82 -14.51
N THR A 197 6.82 2.50 -13.76
CA THR A 197 5.37 2.49 -13.95
C THR A 197 4.91 3.90 -14.30
N PRO A 198 4.20 4.13 -15.41
CA PRO A 198 3.70 5.47 -15.75
C PRO A 198 2.70 5.99 -14.72
N LEU A 199 2.77 7.29 -14.42
CA LEU A 199 1.96 7.94 -13.39
C LEU A 199 0.44 7.92 -13.68
N VAL A 200 0.05 7.66 -14.94
CA VAL A 200 -1.35 7.49 -15.36
C VAL A 200 -2.10 6.40 -14.58
N VAL A 201 -1.39 5.43 -13.99
CA VAL A 201 -2.01 4.41 -13.12
C VAL A 201 -2.68 5.02 -11.87
N ARG A 202 -2.38 6.28 -11.53
CA ARG A 202 -2.95 7.05 -10.41
C ARG A 202 -3.62 8.37 -10.84
N HIS A 203 -3.78 8.63 -12.14
CA HIS A 203 -4.26 9.90 -12.68
C HIS A 203 -5.37 9.72 -13.72
N GLY A 204 -6.23 10.73 -13.84
CA GLY A 204 -7.36 10.71 -14.77
C GLY A 204 -8.43 9.73 -14.29
N ALA A 205 -9.05 9.00 -15.23
CA ALA A 205 -9.99 7.94 -14.90
C ALA A 205 -9.25 6.76 -14.25
N ILE A 206 -9.12 6.80 -12.91
CA ILE A 206 -8.45 5.77 -12.12
C ILE A 206 -9.18 4.44 -12.32
N SER A 207 -8.47 3.46 -12.87
CA SER A 207 -8.96 2.11 -13.10
C SER A 207 -8.49 1.14 -12.02
N ALA A 208 -9.04 -0.07 -12.01
CA ALA A 208 -8.62 -1.16 -11.13
C ALA A 208 -7.12 -1.55 -11.27
N ALA A 209 -6.43 -1.08 -12.33
CA ALA A 209 -4.98 -1.25 -12.46
C ALA A 209 -4.20 -0.67 -11.26
N LYS A 210 -4.72 0.40 -10.63
CA LYS A 210 -4.18 0.99 -9.40
C LYS A 210 -4.00 -0.06 -8.29
N SER A 211 -4.94 -0.98 -8.17
CA SER A 211 -5.02 -1.97 -7.10
C SER A 211 -3.99 -3.08 -7.23
N VAL A 212 -3.47 -3.33 -8.44
CA VAL A 212 -2.50 -4.39 -8.73
C VAL A 212 -1.13 -3.87 -9.14
N ALA A 213 -0.94 -2.56 -9.29
CA ALA A 213 0.31 -1.95 -9.74
C ALA A 213 1.53 -2.42 -8.92
N ASN A 214 1.47 -2.38 -7.57
CA ASN A 214 2.58 -2.87 -6.75
C ASN A 214 2.72 -4.38 -6.85
N ALA A 215 1.59 -5.10 -6.84
CA ALA A 215 1.56 -6.55 -6.82
C ALA A 215 2.24 -7.17 -8.05
N LEU A 216 2.11 -6.53 -9.21
CA LEU A 216 2.84 -6.92 -10.43
C LEU A 216 4.34 -6.67 -10.32
N ILE A 217 4.77 -5.55 -9.73
CA ILE A 217 6.18 -5.28 -9.45
C ILE A 217 6.73 -6.32 -8.46
N ALA A 218 6.00 -6.61 -7.38
CA ALA A 218 6.37 -7.58 -6.37
C ALA A 218 6.46 -9.00 -6.93
N GLN A 219 5.51 -9.40 -7.79
CA GLN A 219 5.56 -10.67 -8.51
C GLN A 219 6.82 -10.77 -9.38
N ASN A 220 7.09 -9.73 -10.17
CA ASN A 220 8.29 -9.64 -10.99
C ASN A 220 9.56 -9.66 -10.12
N ALA A 221 9.57 -9.02 -8.96
CA ALA A 221 10.68 -9.03 -8.01
C ALA A 221 10.96 -10.45 -7.46
N MET A 222 9.92 -11.20 -7.10
CA MET A 222 10.09 -12.60 -6.68
C MET A 222 10.64 -13.46 -7.82
N GLN A 223 10.13 -13.29 -9.05
CA GLN A 223 10.65 -13.98 -10.22
C GLN A 223 12.11 -13.62 -10.52
N ALA A 224 12.45 -12.33 -10.49
CA ALA A 224 13.82 -11.82 -10.67
C ALA A 224 14.79 -12.37 -9.61
N THR A 225 14.33 -12.49 -8.37
CA THR A 225 15.10 -13.10 -7.27
C THR A 225 15.38 -14.58 -7.53
N ILE A 226 14.37 -15.32 -8.00
CA ILE A 226 14.53 -16.73 -8.40
C ILE A 226 15.46 -16.86 -9.63
N LEU A 227 15.33 -15.99 -10.63
CA LEU A 227 16.22 -15.97 -11.80
C LEU A 227 17.67 -15.72 -11.39
N ALA A 228 17.92 -14.73 -10.54
CA ALA A 228 19.25 -14.44 -10.04
C ALA A 228 19.83 -15.59 -9.22
N LYS A 229 19.01 -16.24 -8.37
CA LYS A 229 19.40 -17.47 -7.65
C LYS A 229 19.89 -18.58 -8.61
N HIS A 230 19.39 -18.61 -9.83
CA HIS A 230 19.81 -19.54 -10.89
C HIS A 230 20.88 -18.96 -11.83
N GLY A 231 21.55 -17.88 -11.44
CA GLY A 231 22.70 -17.32 -12.15
C GLY A 231 22.38 -16.30 -13.25
N MET A 232 21.11 -15.88 -13.38
CA MET A 232 20.77 -14.79 -14.31
C MET A 232 21.36 -13.47 -13.80
N THR A 233 22.02 -12.73 -14.70
CA THR A 233 22.58 -11.42 -14.38
C THR A 233 21.68 -10.28 -14.84
N GLY A 234 21.75 -9.14 -14.14
CA GLY A 234 21.06 -7.90 -14.48
C GLY A 234 22.04 -6.76 -14.78
N PRO A 235 21.55 -5.61 -15.28
CA PRO A 235 22.38 -4.43 -15.52
C PRO A 235 22.79 -3.77 -14.20
N LEU A 236 23.96 -4.13 -13.65
CA LEU A 236 24.39 -3.62 -12.33
C LEU A 236 24.66 -2.11 -12.32
N ASP A 237 24.93 -1.52 -13.48
CA ASP A 237 25.07 -0.08 -13.71
C ASP A 237 23.72 0.62 -13.95
N LEU A 238 22.59 0.04 -13.50
CA LEU A 238 21.23 0.51 -13.82
C LEU A 238 20.99 1.99 -13.50
N PHE A 239 21.61 2.54 -12.45
CA PHE A 239 21.44 3.95 -12.09
C PHE A 239 22.45 4.85 -12.78
N GLU A 240 23.66 4.36 -13.00
CA GLU A 240 24.77 5.13 -13.55
C GLU A 240 24.77 5.17 -15.08
N ASN A 241 24.16 4.17 -15.73
CA ASN A 241 24.10 4.08 -17.17
C ASN A 241 23.26 5.25 -17.75
N PRO A 242 23.71 5.95 -18.81
CA PRO A 242 22.95 7.01 -19.46
C PRO A 242 21.58 6.57 -20.01
N HIS A 243 21.40 5.27 -20.26
CA HIS A 243 20.12 4.66 -20.67
C HIS A 243 19.38 3.98 -19.52
N GLY A 244 19.86 4.19 -18.29
CA GLY A 244 19.32 3.65 -17.06
C GLY A 244 18.35 4.60 -16.35
N LEU A 245 18.23 4.44 -15.04
CA LEU A 245 17.24 5.13 -14.22
C LEU A 245 17.79 6.39 -13.54
N GLY A 246 19.08 6.72 -13.66
CA GLY A 246 19.70 7.83 -12.93
C GLY A 246 18.97 9.17 -13.03
N ALA A 247 18.41 9.49 -14.21
CA ALA A 247 17.65 10.73 -14.42
C ALA A 247 16.38 10.84 -13.55
N LEU A 248 15.82 9.71 -13.14
CA LEU A 248 14.66 9.60 -12.24
C LEU A 248 15.04 9.73 -10.77
N PHE A 249 16.31 9.48 -10.43
CA PHE A 249 16.82 9.49 -9.07
C PHE A 249 17.97 10.50 -8.89
N PRO A 250 17.73 11.81 -9.09
CA PRO A 250 18.76 12.83 -9.00
C PRO A 250 19.31 13.01 -7.58
N GLY A 251 18.62 12.50 -6.56
CA GLY A 251 19.03 12.55 -5.15
C GLY A 251 19.78 11.31 -4.67
N LEU A 252 20.29 10.45 -5.56
CA LEU A 252 21.16 9.35 -5.16
C LEU A 252 22.50 9.91 -4.66
N ASP A 253 22.76 9.70 -3.37
CA ASP A 253 23.99 10.09 -2.70
C ASP A 253 24.39 9.04 -1.65
N GLU A 254 25.40 9.36 -0.84
CA GLU A 254 25.94 8.44 0.18
C GLU A 254 24.93 8.07 1.29
N SER A 255 23.85 8.85 1.46
CA SER A 255 22.80 8.56 2.45
C SER A 255 22.04 7.28 2.15
N LEU A 256 22.04 6.82 0.89
CA LEU A 256 21.43 5.57 0.46
C LEU A 256 21.93 4.36 1.25
N THR A 257 23.19 4.40 1.70
CA THR A 257 23.82 3.33 2.47
C THR A 257 24.18 3.75 3.90
N ALA A 258 23.59 4.82 4.43
CA ALA A 258 23.78 5.21 5.82
C ALA A 258 23.40 4.07 6.79
N PRO A 259 24.05 3.94 7.95
CA PRO A 259 23.65 2.95 8.97
C PRO A 259 22.17 3.08 9.35
N LEU A 260 21.56 1.98 9.79
CA LEU A 260 20.18 2.00 10.27
C LEU A 260 20.07 2.92 11.49
N ALA A 261 19.25 3.97 11.38
CA ALA A 261 19.02 4.92 12.46
C ALA A 261 17.83 4.50 13.33
N SER A 262 17.74 5.04 14.55
CA SER A 262 16.61 4.78 15.46
C SER A 262 15.28 5.35 14.96
N ASP A 263 15.34 6.37 14.11
CA ASP A 263 14.22 7.04 13.45
C ASP A 263 14.08 6.63 11.98
N CYS A 264 14.43 5.37 11.66
CA CYS A 264 14.26 4.77 10.33
C CYS A 264 12.84 4.99 9.76
N HIS A 265 12.69 4.91 8.44
CA HIS A 265 11.45 5.20 7.70
C HIS A 265 10.24 4.42 8.24
N LEU A 266 10.46 3.19 8.71
CA LEU A 266 9.42 2.36 9.32
C LEU A 266 8.78 3.01 10.58
N MET A 267 9.54 3.81 11.34
CA MET A 267 9.03 4.54 12.50
C MET A 267 8.15 5.74 12.14
N GLY A 268 8.33 6.30 10.93
CA GLY A 268 7.52 7.38 10.37
C GLY A 268 6.23 6.92 9.69
N CYS A 269 5.93 5.62 9.71
CA CYS A 269 4.73 5.09 9.09
C CYS A 269 3.45 5.50 9.82
N HIS A 270 2.40 5.70 9.04
CA HIS A 270 1.03 5.91 9.51
C HIS A 270 0.17 4.75 9.06
N ILE A 271 -0.89 4.46 9.81
CA ILE A 271 -1.90 3.48 9.39
C ILE A 271 -3.19 4.23 9.11
N LYS A 272 -3.79 3.98 7.95
CA LYS A 272 -5.06 4.61 7.61
C LYS A 272 -6.18 4.05 8.47
N ALA A 273 -6.99 4.94 9.03
CA ALA A 273 -8.19 4.56 9.77
C ALA A 273 -9.36 4.21 8.84
N TYR A 274 -9.41 4.87 7.68
CA TYR A 274 -10.49 4.74 6.70
C TYR A 274 -9.97 4.21 5.35
N PRO A 275 -10.77 3.43 4.59
CA PRO A 275 -10.35 2.82 3.33
C PRO A 275 -10.42 3.83 2.18
N CYS A 276 -9.53 4.82 2.20
CA CYS A 276 -9.44 5.88 1.20
C CYS A 276 -8.01 6.43 1.07
N LEU A 277 -7.79 7.32 0.10
CA LEU A 277 -6.49 7.97 -0.10
C LEU A 277 -5.96 8.61 1.21
N ALA A 278 -4.64 8.60 1.41
CA ALA A 278 -4.02 9.04 2.66
C ALA A 278 -4.40 10.50 3.03
N THR A 279 -4.52 11.37 2.03
CA THR A 279 -4.91 12.77 2.24
C THR A 279 -6.39 12.96 2.54
N GLY A 280 -7.24 11.94 2.33
CA GLY A 280 -8.66 11.95 2.62
C GLY A 280 -9.03 11.59 4.06
N GLN A 281 -8.06 11.11 4.85
CA GLN A 281 -8.32 10.64 6.22
C GLN A 281 -8.92 11.75 7.11
N SER A 282 -8.36 12.97 7.01
CA SER A 282 -8.88 14.14 7.74
C SER A 282 -10.23 14.61 7.22
N ILE A 283 -10.49 14.45 5.91
CA ILE A 283 -11.77 14.80 5.28
C ILE A 283 -12.89 13.95 5.86
N VAL A 284 -12.68 12.63 5.91
CA VAL A 284 -13.63 11.68 6.50
C VAL A 284 -13.85 12.00 7.98
N HIS A 285 -12.77 12.19 8.75
CA HIS A 285 -12.89 12.46 10.18
C HIS A 285 -13.66 13.76 10.46
N ALA A 286 -13.34 14.84 9.76
CA ALA A 286 -14.06 16.11 9.88
C ALA A 286 -15.54 15.96 9.47
N GLY A 287 -15.85 15.15 8.46
CA GLY A 287 -17.23 14.84 8.08
C GLY A 287 -18.02 14.13 9.18
N LEU A 288 -17.40 13.18 9.88
CA LEU A 288 -18.00 12.50 11.04
C LEU A 288 -18.21 13.46 12.22
N ASP A 289 -17.31 14.42 12.42
CA ASP A 289 -17.46 15.45 13.44
C ASP A 289 -18.67 16.35 13.13
N ILE A 290 -18.81 16.80 11.88
CA ILE A 290 -19.97 17.56 11.43
C ILE A 290 -21.27 16.77 11.62
N HIS A 291 -21.29 15.47 11.26
CA HIS A 291 -22.46 14.60 11.50
C HIS A 291 -22.90 14.64 12.97
N ARG A 292 -21.95 14.51 13.91
CA ARG A 292 -22.24 14.55 15.35
C ARG A 292 -22.77 15.92 15.78
N GLN A 293 -22.17 17.01 15.28
CA GLN A 293 -22.58 18.37 15.64
C GLN A 293 -24.00 18.70 15.16
N VAL A 294 -24.42 18.20 14.00
CA VAL A 294 -25.79 18.41 13.47
C VAL A 294 -26.80 17.38 13.96
N GLY A 295 -26.41 16.44 14.83
CA GLY A 295 -27.27 15.37 15.32
C GLY A 295 -27.76 14.43 14.20
N GLY A 296 -26.97 14.26 13.14
CA GLY A 296 -27.31 13.44 11.97
C GLY A 296 -28.27 14.07 10.95
N ASP A 297 -28.84 15.25 11.22
CA ASP A 297 -29.69 15.98 10.28
C ASP A 297 -28.86 16.77 9.26
N VAL A 298 -28.22 16.07 8.33
CA VAL A 298 -27.46 16.70 7.22
C VAL A 298 -28.35 17.41 6.21
N GLY A 299 -29.66 17.17 6.23
CA GLY A 299 -30.63 17.82 5.35
C GLY A 299 -30.64 19.33 5.53
N ARG A 300 -30.40 19.80 6.75
CA ARG A 300 -30.40 21.22 7.12
C ARG A 300 -29.17 22.02 6.67
N LEU A 301 -28.10 21.35 6.24
CA LEU A 301 -26.90 21.99 5.72
C LEU A 301 -27.18 22.53 4.31
N HIS A 302 -26.95 23.80 4.02
CA HIS A 302 -27.19 24.36 2.68
C HIS A 302 -25.91 24.75 1.94
N HIS A 303 -24.82 25.02 2.66
CA HIS A 303 -23.51 25.29 2.08
C HIS A 303 -22.42 24.70 2.97
N ILE A 304 -21.46 24.00 2.35
CA ILE A 304 -20.38 23.32 3.07
C ILE A 304 -19.06 23.63 2.37
N THR A 305 -18.13 24.23 3.08
CA THR A 305 -16.77 24.51 2.59
C THR A 305 -15.79 23.48 3.17
N VAL A 306 -15.00 22.85 2.31
CA VAL A 306 -13.90 21.95 2.67
C VAL A 306 -12.57 22.64 2.34
N ALA A 307 -11.89 23.15 3.37
CA ALA A 307 -10.58 23.78 3.24
C ALA A 307 -9.46 22.73 3.32
N ILE A 308 -8.54 22.77 2.35
CA ILE A 308 -7.39 21.87 2.23
C ILE A 308 -6.11 22.64 1.94
N ALA A 309 -4.95 22.02 2.13
CA ALA A 309 -3.68 22.63 1.74
C ALA A 309 -3.56 22.80 0.21
N ASP A 310 -2.95 23.90 -0.20
CA ASP A 310 -2.66 24.24 -1.59
C ASP A 310 -1.39 23.55 -2.09
N THR A 311 -1.53 22.32 -2.59
CA THR A 311 -0.43 21.58 -3.25
C THR A 311 -0.86 21.08 -4.63
N PRO A 312 0.08 20.88 -5.58
CA PRO A 312 -0.26 20.30 -6.89
C PRO A 312 -1.02 18.98 -6.79
N SER A 313 -0.69 18.15 -5.78
CA SER A 313 -1.34 16.85 -5.57
C SER A 313 -2.79 16.96 -5.13
N LEU A 314 -3.15 18.04 -4.41
CA LEU A 314 -4.46 18.29 -3.82
C LEU A 314 -5.38 19.11 -4.73
N ARG A 315 -4.83 20.01 -5.56
CA ARG A 315 -5.60 20.75 -6.58
C ARG A 315 -6.39 19.84 -7.54
N ARG A 316 -5.92 18.60 -7.73
CA ARG A 316 -6.68 17.58 -8.48
C ARG A 316 -8.09 17.31 -7.92
N GLN A 317 -8.35 17.60 -6.65
CA GLN A 317 -9.68 17.46 -6.06
C GLN A 317 -10.70 18.45 -6.65
N THR A 318 -10.24 19.57 -7.21
CA THR A 318 -11.07 20.56 -7.91
C THR A 318 -10.95 20.47 -9.43
N ASP A 319 -9.86 19.87 -9.94
CA ASP A 319 -9.56 19.90 -11.38
C ASP A 319 -9.94 18.59 -12.12
N ASP A 320 -10.01 17.45 -11.41
CA ASP A 320 -10.28 16.13 -12.00
C ASP A 320 -11.77 15.77 -11.91
N PRO A 321 -12.49 15.63 -13.05
CA PRO A 321 -13.90 15.24 -13.06
C PRO A 321 -14.20 13.95 -12.29
N GLY A 322 -13.29 12.97 -12.32
CA GLY A 322 -13.44 11.71 -11.61
C GLY A 322 -13.39 11.86 -10.09
N ARG A 323 -12.71 12.89 -9.58
CA ARG A 323 -12.69 13.22 -8.15
C ARG A 323 -13.84 14.13 -7.74
N ILE A 324 -14.31 14.98 -8.63
CA ILE A 324 -15.47 15.86 -8.36
C ILE A 324 -16.75 15.02 -8.29
N GLY A 325 -16.95 14.14 -9.26
CA GLY A 325 -18.14 13.29 -9.41
C GLY A 325 -17.75 11.84 -9.70
N PRO A 326 -17.31 11.05 -8.70
CA PRO A 326 -16.90 9.67 -8.89
C PRO A 326 -18.02 8.79 -9.45
N THR A 327 -17.63 7.83 -10.28
CA THR A 327 -18.50 6.85 -10.96
C THR A 327 -18.05 5.40 -10.76
N SER A 328 -16.95 5.20 -10.03
CA SER A 328 -16.41 3.89 -9.67
C SER A 328 -15.92 3.90 -8.23
N ARG A 329 -15.64 2.70 -7.71
CA ARG A 329 -15.07 2.51 -6.37
C ARG A 329 -13.71 3.22 -6.22
N GLU A 330 -12.82 3.05 -7.19
CA GLU A 330 -11.47 3.64 -7.21
C GLU A 330 -11.47 5.16 -7.40
N ALA A 331 -12.53 5.71 -7.99
CA ALA A 331 -12.73 7.16 -8.03
C ALA A 331 -13.29 7.67 -6.69
N ALA A 332 -14.22 6.92 -6.09
CA ALA A 332 -14.87 7.27 -4.83
C ALA A 332 -13.89 7.33 -3.64
N ASP A 333 -12.98 6.35 -3.53
CA ASP A 333 -11.96 6.33 -2.46
C ASP A 333 -10.88 7.44 -2.62
N HIS A 334 -10.90 8.19 -3.73
CA HIS A 334 -10.04 9.34 -4.03
C HIS A 334 -10.77 10.70 -4.11
N SER A 335 -12.09 10.72 -3.94
CA SER A 335 -12.95 11.91 -4.10
C SER A 335 -13.25 12.57 -2.76
N PHE A 336 -12.67 13.75 -2.50
CA PHE A 336 -12.94 14.47 -1.24
C PHE A 336 -14.43 14.82 -1.07
N ASN A 337 -15.13 15.11 -2.18
CA ASN A 337 -16.58 15.36 -2.16
C ASN A 337 -17.34 14.15 -1.64
N PHE A 338 -17.10 12.97 -2.22
CA PHE A 338 -17.76 11.74 -1.78
C PHE A 338 -17.39 11.35 -0.35
N LEU A 339 -16.09 11.41 0.00
CA LEU A 339 -15.60 11.04 1.32
C LEU A 339 -16.26 11.89 2.42
N ALA A 340 -16.31 13.21 2.23
CA ALA A 340 -16.96 14.13 3.17
C ALA A 340 -18.47 13.87 3.24
N ALA A 341 -19.14 13.77 2.08
CA ALA A 341 -20.59 13.60 2.00
C ALA A 341 -21.06 12.28 2.63
N ALA A 342 -20.46 11.15 2.27
CA ALA A 342 -20.84 9.85 2.81
C ALA A 342 -20.58 9.76 4.32
N ALA A 343 -19.46 10.31 4.82
CA ALA A 343 -19.20 10.38 6.25
C ALA A 343 -20.25 11.22 7.00
N MET A 344 -20.64 12.38 6.43
CA MET A 344 -21.68 13.22 7.01
C MET A 344 -23.05 12.55 7.00
N VAL A 345 -23.43 11.91 5.89
CA VAL A 345 -24.76 11.27 5.74
C VAL A 345 -24.90 10.08 6.67
N ASP A 346 -23.89 9.21 6.73
CA ASP A 346 -24.00 7.94 7.44
C ASP A 346 -23.59 8.01 8.91
N GLY A 347 -22.80 9.02 9.30
CA GLY A 347 -22.19 9.07 10.63
C GLY A 347 -21.17 7.95 10.87
N ALA A 348 -20.76 7.25 9.81
CA ALA A 348 -19.78 6.18 9.82
C ALA A 348 -19.02 6.17 8.49
N PHE A 349 -17.80 5.63 8.50
CA PHE A 349 -17.03 5.46 7.27
C PHE A 349 -16.15 4.21 7.32
N GLY A 350 -16.49 3.22 6.51
CA GLY A 350 -15.80 1.95 6.35
C GLY A 350 -16.13 1.33 4.98
N LEU A 351 -16.01 0.01 4.85
CA LEU A 351 -16.26 -0.67 3.57
C LEU A 351 -17.71 -0.53 3.09
N ALA A 352 -18.68 -0.54 4.02
CA ALA A 352 -20.10 -0.43 3.73
C ALA A 352 -20.49 0.89 3.01
N GLN A 353 -19.68 1.94 3.13
CA GLN A 353 -19.89 3.21 2.43
C GLN A 353 -19.53 3.12 0.95
N PHE A 354 -18.95 2.03 0.45
CA PHE A 354 -18.66 1.83 -0.97
C PHE A 354 -19.58 0.82 -1.64
N ASP A 355 -20.31 0.02 -0.86
CA ASP A 355 -21.23 -1.00 -1.37
C ASP A 355 -22.39 -0.37 -2.16
N ASN A 356 -23.00 -1.16 -3.04
CA ASN A 356 -24.17 -0.75 -3.83
C ASN A 356 -23.99 0.57 -4.59
N GLU A 357 -22.75 0.87 -5.00
CA GLU A 357 -22.40 2.12 -5.69
C GLU A 357 -22.89 3.35 -4.94
N ARG A 358 -22.68 3.41 -3.62
CA ARG A 358 -23.05 4.54 -2.74
C ARG A 358 -22.71 5.93 -3.29
N TRP A 359 -21.70 6.05 -4.16
CA TRP A 359 -21.41 7.30 -4.88
C TRP A 359 -22.56 7.77 -5.79
N ASN A 360 -23.53 6.92 -6.13
CA ASN A 360 -24.74 7.22 -6.90
C ASN A 360 -25.99 7.49 -6.04
N ASP A 361 -25.91 7.32 -4.71
CA ASP A 361 -27.02 7.58 -3.81
C ASP A 361 -27.48 9.05 -3.87
N THR A 362 -28.79 9.28 -3.93
CA THR A 362 -29.36 10.63 -4.12
C THR A 362 -29.09 11.55 -2.93
N THR A 363 -29.06 11.02 -1.71
CA THR A 363 -28.78 11.81 -0.50
C THR A 363 -27.31 12.21 -0.47
N VAL A 364 -26.41 11.25 -0.74
CA VAL A 364 -24.96 11.50 -0.83
C VAL A 364 -24.66 12.51 -1.95
N ARG A 365 -25.20 12.32 -3.16
CA ARG A 365 -25.09 13.27 -4.28
C ARG A 365 -25.64 14.64 -3.93
N GLY A 366 -26.75 14.70 -3.20
CA GLY A 366 -27.34 15.95 -2.73
C GLY A 366 -26.44 16.71 -1.74
N VAL A 367 -25.71 16.02 -0.87
CA VAL A 367 -24.69 16.64 0.00
C VAL A 367 -23.46 17.05 -0.81
N MET A 368 -23.00 16.21 -1.76
CA MET A 368 -21.91 16.55 -2.67
C MET A 368 -22.18 17.85 -3.46
N GLY A 369 -23.40 18.05 -3.93
CA GLY A 369 -23.79 19.27 -4.65
C GLY A 369 -23.80 20.55 -3.80
N ARG A 370 -23.66 20.44 -2.48
CA ARG A 370 -23.57 21.56 -1.52
C ARG A 370 -22.14 21.79 -1.02
N LEU A 371 -21.19 20.93 -1.42
CA LEU A 371 -19.78 21.02 -1.05
C LEU A 371 -19.01 21.91 -2.03
N GLU A 372 -18.14 22.75 -1.47
CA GLU A 372 -17.13 23.50 -2.19
C GLU A 372 -15.76 23.22 -1.57
N ILE A 373 -14.80 22.77 -2.37
CA ILE A 373 -13.41 22.57 -1.92
C ILE A 373 -12.62 23.84 -2.21
N VAL A 374 -11.93 24.36 -1.19
CA VAL A 374 -11.08 25.54 -1.31
C VAL A 374 -9.66 25.24 -0.82
N CYS A 375 -8.68 25.86 -1.46
CA CYS A 375 -7.29 25.83 -0.99
C CYS A 375 -7.07 26.94 0.04
N ASP A 376 -6.59 26.58 1.23
CA ASP A 376 -6.25 27.51 2.31
C ASP A 376 -4.72 27.53 2.51
N PRO A 377 -4.05 28.66 2.19
CA PRO A 377 -2.61 28.81 2.41
C PRO A 377 -2.15 28.59 3.85
N ALA A 378 -3.00 28.81 4.86
CA ALA A 378 -2.65 28.57 6.26
C ALA A 378 -2.40 27.08 6.55
N LEU A 379 -3.05 26.19 5.80
CA LEU A 379 -2.87 24.74 5.91
C LEU A 379 -1.58 24.25 5.24
N ASN A 380 -0.96 25.07 4.37
CA ASN A 380 0.29 24.72 3.68
C ASN A 380 1.45 24.47 4.63
N ALA A 381 1.51 25.22 5.74
CA ALA A 381 2.61 25.12 6.71
C ALA A 381 2.72 23.72 7.36
N ARG A 382 1.66 22.92 7.29
CA ARG A 382 1.61 21.55 7.84
C ARG A 382 1.80 20.47 6.77
N SER A 383 1.70 20.81 5.49
CA SER A 383 1.86 19.88 4.38
C SER A 383 3.33 19.83 3.91
N PRO A 384 3.89 18.66 3.57
CA PRO A 384 3.28 17.33 3.62
C PRO A 384 3.50 16.60 4.96
N GLY A 385 4.01 17.29 5.99
CA GLY A 385 4.23 16.70 7.31
C GLY A 385 2.95 16.30 8.06
N SER A 386 1.79 16.49 7.44
CA SER A 386 0.45 16.04 7.81
C SER A 386 -0.51 16.31 6.62
N PHE A 387 -1.77 15.88 6.74
CA PHE A 387 -2.85 16.12 5.78
C PHE A 387 -4.01 16.88 6.44
N PRO A 388 -3.86 18.18 6.74
CA PRO A 388 -4.88 18.91 7.48
C PRO A 388 -6.13 19.19 6.64
N CYS A 389 -7.29 19.30 7.31
CA CYS A 389 -8.55 19.75 6.72
C CYS A 389 -9.33 20.58 7.74
N ALA A 390 -10.08 21.57 7.26
CA ALA A 390 -11.19 22.16 7.99
C ALA A 390 -12.49 22.08 7.17
N ILE A 391 -13.58 21.63 7.78
CA ILE A 391 -14.92 21.67 7.19
C ILE A 391 -15.75 22.73 7.93
N ARG A 392 -16.36 23.64 7.17
CA ARG A 392 -17.32 24.63 7.68
C ARG A 392 -18.66 24.40 7.02
N ALA A 393 -19.70 24.13 7.81
CA ALA A 393 -21.03 23.85 7.31
C ALA A 393 -22.04 24.88 7.84
N LYS A 394 -22.81 25.48 6.94
CA LYS A 394 -23.86 26.47 7.25
C LYS A 394 -25.23 25.84 7.12
N THR A 395 -26.09 26.02 8.12
CA THR A 395 -27.49 25.58 8.07
C THR A 395 -28.41 26.60 7.41
N THR A 396 -29.60 26.18 7.00
CA THR A 396 -30.64 27.07 6.44
C THR A 396 -31.07 28.18 7.41
N ASP A 397 -30.92 27.99 8.72
CA ASP A 397 -31.21 28.99 9.76
C ASP A 397 -30.01 29.90 10.08
N GLY A 398 -28.88 29.73 9.40
CA GLY A 398 -27.68 30.56 9.55
C GLY A 398 -26.69 30.12 10.62
N THR A 399 -26.93 28.97 11.29
CA THR A 399 -25.99 28.37 12.24
C THR A 399 -24.75 27.81 11.53
N ASP A 400 -23.58 28.07 12.12
CA ASP A 400 -22.29 27.59 11.60
C ASP A 400 -21.76 26.43 12.46
N TYR A 401 -21.32 25.36 11.77
CA TYR A 401 -20.61 24.23 12.33
C TYR A 401 -19.20 24.16 11.75
N VAL A 402 -18.23 23.82 12.59
CA VAL A 402 -16.81 23.76 12.20
C VAL A 402 -16.17 22.51 12.76
N ALA A 403 -15.44 21.79 11.92
CA ALA A 403 -14.56 20.70 12.31
C ALA A 403 -13.17 20.93 11.71
N GLU A 404 -12.13 20.91 12.55
CA GLU A 404 -10.74 21.05 12.11
C GLU A 404 -9.95 19.81 12.53
N VAL A 405 -9.25 19.22 11.57
CA VAL A 405 -8.42 18.03 11.75
C VAL A 405 -7.04 18.34 11.20
N LEU A 406 -6.09 18.61 12.09
CA LEU A 406 -4.72 19.00 11.71
C LEU A 406 -3.77 17.81 11.51
N ASP A 407 -4.04 16.70 12.18
CA ASP A 407 -3.35 15.42 12.02
C ASP A 407 -4.43 14.33 11.84
N PRO A 408 -4.38 13.52 10.77
CA PRO A 408 -5.42 12.53 10.50
C PRO A 408 -5.44 11.42 11.57
N PRO A 409 -6.58 10.71 11.75
CA PRO A 409 -6.62 9.53 12.60
C PRO A 409 -5.65 8.45 12.09
N GLY A 410 -4.95 7.80 13.01
CA GLY A 410 -3.90 6.82 12.70
C GLY A 410 -2.55 7.42 12.26
N PHE A 411 -2.45 8.75 12.23
CA PHE A 411 -1.19 9.47 12.05
C PHE A 411 -0.28 9.28 13.27
N SER A 412 0.96 8.91 13.01
CA SER A 412 1.98 8.64 14.03
C SER A 412 3.25 9.42 13.71
N ARG A 413 3.76 10.18 14.68
CA ARG A 413 5.12 10.79 14.61
C ARG A 413 6.16 10.03 15.43
N ARG A 414 5.73 9.09 16.29
CA ARG A 414 6.57 8.46 17.33
C ARG A 414 6.30 6.95 17.47
N GLY A 415 5.86 6.30 16.39
CA GLY A 415 5.44 4.90 16.40
C GLY A 415 3.93 4.72 16.54
N LEU A 416 3.44 3.59 16.04
CA LEU A 416 2.03 3.23 16.00
C LEU A 416 1.54 2.80 17.40
N ASP A 417 0.28 3.13 17.70
CA ASP A 417 -0.38 2.63 18.90
C ASP A 417 -0.89 1.20 18.69
N ALA A 418 -0.36 0.26 19.46
CA ALA A 418 -0.74 -1.15 19.38
C ALA A 418 -2.23 -1.39 19.62
N ALA A 419 -2.88 -0.62 20.51
CA ALA A 419 -4.30 -0.75 20.78
C ALA A 419 -5.14 -0.31 19.57
N ALA A 420 -4.78 0.82 18.95
CA ALA A 420 -5.43 1.30 17.74
C ALA A 420 -5.28 0.32 16.56
N VAL A 421 -4.06 -0.22 16.33
CA VAL A 421 -3.81 -1.20 15.26
C VAL A 421 -4.57 -2.50 15.48
N THR A 422 -4.57 -3.01 16.71
CA THR A 422 -5.29 -4.23 17.07
C THR A 422 -6.80 -4.02 16.94
N GLY A 423 -7.33 -2.89 17.41
CA GLY A 423 -8.73 -2.51 17.26
C GLY A 423 -9.16 -2.42 15.80
N LYS A 424 -8.32 -1.81 14.94
CA LYS A 424 -8.53 -1.78 13.49
C LYS A 424 -8.55 -3.20 12.92
N PHE A 425 -7.55 -4.03 13.22
CA PHE A 425 -7.49 -5.42 12.77
C PHE A 425 -8.78 -6.18 13.12
N HIS A 426 -9.27 -6.06 14.35
CA HIS A 426 -10.52 -6.68 14.75
C HIS A 426 -11.71 -6.16 13.97
N ALA A 427 -11.82 -4.84 13.78
CA ALA A 427 -12.95 -4.23 13.08
C ALA A 427 -13.02 -4.73 11.62
N ILE A 428 -11.92 -4.66 10.89
CA ILE A 428 -11.88 -4.93 9.44
C ILE A 428 -11.93 -6.43 9.09
N THR A 429 -11.66 -7.31 10.06
CA THR A 429 -11.71 -8.77 9.88
C THR A 429 -12.93 -9.42 10.53
N SER A 430 -13.75 -8.66 11.28
CA SER A 430 -14.86 -9.17 12.10
C SER A 430 -15.91 -9.98 11.32
N SER A 431 -16.17 -9.63 10.07
CA SER A 431 -17.14 -10.32 9.21
C SER A 431 -16.63 -11.66 8.67
N ARG A 432 -15.32 -11.93 8.78
CA ARG A 432 -14.68 -13.13 8.21
C ARG A 432 -14.10 -14.06 9.25
N LEU A 433 -13.53 -13.48 10.31
CA LEU A 433 -12.77 -14.22 11.29
C LEU A 433 -13.51 -14.19 12.64
N PRO A 434 -13.84 -15.36 13.21
CA PRO A 434 -14.39 -15.41 14.56
C PRO A 434 -13.40 -14.83 15.58
N PRO A 435 -13.87 -14.32 16.73
CA PRO A 435 -13.00 -13.71 17.76
C PRO A 435 -11.75 -14.54 18.07
N ALA A 436 -11.89 -15.85 18.29
CA ALA A 436 -10.76 -16.73 18.61
C ALA A 436 -9.68 -16.81 17.52
N GLU A 437 -10.07 -16.74 16.24
CA GLU A 437 -9.12 -16.73 15.12
C GLU A 437 -8.37 -15.40 15.05
N ARG A 438 -9.08 -14.29 15.29
CA ARG A 438 -8.49 -12.94 15.34
C ARG A 438 -7.47 -12.84 16.47
N GLU A 439 -7.82 -13.30 17.67
CA GLU A 439 -6.88 -13.33 18.81
C GLU A 439 -5.65 -14.20 18.52
N ARG A 440 -5.82 -15.34 17.83
CA ARG A 440 -4.69 -16.20 17.48
C ARG A 440 -3.74 -15.51 16.52
N ILE A 441 -4.24 -14.84 15.49
CA ILE A 441 -3.40 -14.08 14.54
C ILE A 441 -2.66 -12.96 15.28
N VAL A 442 -3.35 -12.18 16.12
CA VAL A 442 -2.73 -11.13 16.92
C VAL A 442 -1.62 -11.72 17.79
N ALA A 443 -1.88 -12.79 18.53
CA ALA A 443 -0.89 -13.43 19.39
C ALA A 443 0.33 -13.95 18.60
N SER A 444 0.10 -14.62 17.46
CA SER A 444 1.18 -15.14 16.60
C SER A 444 2.04 -14.02 16.02
N VAL A 445 1.43 -12.95 15.52
CA VAL A 445 2.18 -11.80 14.97
C VAL A 445 2.94 -11.06 16.08
N MET A 446 2.32 -10.83 17.24
CA MET A 446 2.94 -10.11 18.35
C MET A 446 4.06 -10.89 19.05
N ALA A 447 4.10 -12.22 18.87
CA ALA A 447 5.16 -13.10 19.35
C ALA A 447 6.22 -13.44 18.28
N LEU A 448 6.10 -12.91 17.05
CA LEU A 448 6.92 -13.30 15.91
C LEU A 448 8.43 -13.12 16.15
N ASP A 449 8.84 -12.12 16.91
CA ASP A 449 10.24 -11.87 17.29
C ASP A 449 10.90 -13.04 18.04
N ARG A 450 10.11 -13.92 18.64
CA ARG A 450 10.56 -15.13 19.37
C ARG A 450 10.26 -16.43 18.62
N ALA A 451 9.61 -16.36 17.46
CA ALA A 451 9.23 -17.55 16.70
C ALA A 451 10.45 -18.13 15.97
N VAL A 452 10.67 -19.43 16.16
CA VAL A 452 11.75 -20.18 15.49
C VAL A 452 11.51 -20.27 13.98
N SER A 453 10.25 -20.18 13.54
CA SER A 453 9.86 -20.17 12.13
C SER A 453 8.64 -19.29 11.90
N VAL A 454 8.52 -18.72 10.69
CA VAL A 454 7.31 -18.01 10.23
C VAL A 454 6.08 -18.92 10.08
N ALA A 455 6.28 -20.25 10.10
CA ALA A 455 5.24 -21.24 9.85
C ALA A 455 3.98 -21.07 10.71
N ASP A 456 4.14 -20.66 11.98
CA ASP A 456 2.99 -20.43 12.86
C ASP A 456 2.14 -19.27 12.35
N VAL A 457 2.76 -18.15 11.93
CA VAL A 457 2.03 -17.02 11.34
C VAL A 457 1.39 -17.43 10.03
N THR A 458 2.12 -18.04 9.09
CA THR A 458 1.54 -18.42 7.79
C THR A 458 0.42 -19.45 7.93
N ALA A 459 0.51 -20.37 8.89
CA ALA A 459 -0.59 -21.30 9.19
C ALA A 459 -1.86 -20.56 9.66
N THR A 460 -1.74 -19.50 10.46
CA THR A 460 -2.91 -18.68 10.84
C THR A 460 -3.50 -17.89 9.67
N LEU A 461 -2.73 -17.61 8.60
CA LEU A 461 -3.24 -16.96 7.39
C LEU A 461 -4.14 -17.87 6.56
N ALA A 462 -4.02 -19.19 6.72
CA ALA A 462 -4.82 -20.18 6.01
C ALA A 462 -6.20 -20.45 6.65
N ALA A 463 -6.47 -19.89 7.84
CA ALA A 463 -7.52 -20.36 8.74
C ALA A 463 -8.96 -19.91 8.39
N ALA A 464 -9.17 -19.00 7.43
CA ALA A 464 -10.51 -18.53 7.05
C ALA A 464 -11.36 -19.55 6.23
N ASN A 465 -10.91 -20.80 6.10
CA ASN A 465 -11.71 -21.92 5.61
C ASN A 465 -12.35 -21.72 4.21
N THR A 466 -11.76 -20.85 3.38
CA THR A 466 -12.24 -20.58 2.03
C THR A 466 -11.23 -21.08 0.99
N ALA A 467 -11.55 -22.18 0.32
CA ALA A 467 -10.75 -22.68 -0.80
C ALA A 467 -10.69 -21.63 -1.92
N LEU A 468 -9.54 -21.44 -2.59
CA LEU A 468 -9.40 -20.56 -3.76
C LEU A 468 -10.45 -20.89 -4.82
N ARG A 469 -10.79 -22.18 -4.94
CA ARG A 469 -11.85 -22.66 -5.86
C ARG A 469 -13.23 -22.09 -5.56
N LYS A 470 -13.56 -21.77 -4.30
CA LYS A 470 -14.84 -21.10 -3.93
C LYS A 470 -14.80 -19.59 -4.17
N LEU A 471 -13.60 -19.01 -4.30
CA LEU A 471 -13.39 -17.61 -4.67
C LEU A 471 -13.31 -17.39 -6.18
N ARG A 472 -13.26 -18.48 -6.98
CA ARG A 472 -13.38 -18.40 -8.44
C ARG A 472 -14.79 -17.93 -8.79
N PRO A 473 -14.98 -16.79 -9.49
CA PRO A 473 -16.24 -16.56 -10.15
C PRO A 473 -16.46 -17.66 -11.19
N GLU A 474 -17.72 -18.02 -11.46
CA GLU A 474 -18.02 -18.69 -12.72
C GLU A 474 -17.52 -17.76 -13.83
N LEU A 475 -16.57 -18.25 -14.65
CA LEU A 475 -16.08 -17.50 -15.80
C LEU A 475 -17.27 -16.99 -16.60
N ASN A 476 -17.34 -15.67 -16.82
CA ASN A 476 -18.40 -15.06 -17.60
C ASN A 476 -18.55 -15.86 -18.92
N PRO A 477 -19.71 -16.47 -19.21
CA PRO A 477 -19.92 -17.22 -20.44
C PRO A 477 -19.64 -16.39 -21.69
N ALA A 478 -19.76 -15.05 -21.61
CA ALA A 478 -19.45 -14.15 -22.71
C ALA A 478 -17.95 -14.12 -23.10
N LEU A 479 -17.03 -14.53 -22.22
CA LEU A 479 -15.60 -14.67 -22.55
C LEU A 479 -15.28 -16.03 -23.19
N LYS A 480 -16.23 -16.99 -23.22
CA LYS A 480 -16.08 -18.29 -23.92
C LYS A 480 -16.39 -18.22 -25.41
N CYS A 481 -16.75 -17.06 -25.95
CA CYS A 481 -17.18 -16.90 -27.34
C CYS A 481 -16.48 -15.73 -28.04
N GLN A 482 -15.16 -15.81 -28.28
CA GLN A 482 -14.49 -15.00 -29.32
C GLN A 482 -13.28 -15.71 -29.96
N TYR A 483 -13.24 -17.04 -30.02
CA TYR A 483 -12.26 -17.78 -30.83
C TYR A 483 -12.83 -19.08 -31.39
N HIS A 484 -14.00 -19.04 -32.01
CA HIS A 484 -14.42 -20.04 -32.99
C HIS A 484 -15.61 -19.47 -33.77
N GLU A 485 -15.32 -18.81 -34.88
CA GLU A 485 -16.12 -18.93 -36.11
C GLU A 485 -15.34 -18.23 -37.23
N GLY A 486 -14.74 -19.06 -38.07
CA GLY A 486 -13.82 -18.65 -39.12
C GLY A 486 -13.02 -19.85 -39.60
N THR A 487 -13.73 -20.88 -40.07
CA THR A 487 -13.18 -21.95 -40.93
C THR A 487 -14.15 -22.14 -42.10
N PRO A 488 -13.71 -22.66 -43.25
CA PRO A 488 -12.37 -23.13 -43.61
C PRO A 488 -11.61 -22.22 -44.59
#